data_AF-A0A2H5QDE1-F1
#
_entry.id   AF-A0A2H5QDE1-F1
#
_cell.length_a   1.000
_cell.length_b   1.000
_cell.length_c   1.000
_cell.angle_alpha   90.00
_cell.angle_beta   90.00
_cell.angle_gamma   90.00
#
_symmetry.space_group_name_H-M   'P 1'
#
loop_
_entity.id
_entity.type
_entity.pdbx_description
1 polymer ?
#
loop_
_entity_poly.entity_id
_entity_poly.type
_entity_poly.pdbx_seq_one_letter_code
_entity_poly.pdbx_strand_id
1 'polypeptide(L)'
;MLTYFRMSCTVIKCNATTVDDLGALEVSVSNEIKKLVRIIKSMLGSMGDGELGISAYDTAWVALIKNIDGSDINAPQFPSCLKWIADNQLPHGSWGDDKVFLAHDRLINTLACIVALKSWDAHLD
;
A
#
# COMPACT_ATOMS: atom_id res chain seq x y z
N MET A 1 -63.44 5.51 32.82
CA MET A 1 -62.71 5.30 31.56
C MET A 1 -61.44 6.13 31.63
N LEU A 2 -60.29 5.47 31.48
CA LEU A 2 -58.91 5.95 31.63
C LEU A 2 -58.65 7.20 30.76
N THR A 3 -57.77 8.14 31.12
CA THR A 3 -56.32 7.98 30.91
C THR A 3 -55.48 8.92 31.79
N TYR A 4 -54.61 8.33 32.63
CA TYR A 4 -53.42 8.98 33.18
C TYR A 4 -52.29 8.84 32.16
N PHE A 5 -51.66 9.96 31.79
CA PHE A 5 -50.45 10.00 30.96
C PHE A 5 -49.27 9.50 31.81
N ARG A 6 -48.80 8.27 31.56
CA ARG A 6 -47.63 7.69 32.25
C ARG A 6 -46.43 7.79 31.32
N MET A 7 -45.52 8.70 31.65
CA MET A 7 -44.23 8.84 30.98
C MET A 7 -43.35 7.63 31.36
N SER A 8 -43.17 6.72 30.42
CA SER A 8 -42.25 5.58 30.56
C SER A 8 -40.82 6.09 30.50
N CYS A 9 -40.26 6.45 31.65
CA CYS A 9 -38.83 6.69 31.78
C CYS A 9 -38.13 5.33 31.87
N THR A 10 -37.49 4.90 30.78
CA THR A 10 -36.59 3.75 30.80
C THR A 10 -35.39 4.12 31.65
N VAL A 11 -35.30 3.56 32.86
CA VAL A 11 -34.09 3.64 33.67
C VAL A 11 -32.99 2.90 32.91
N ILE A 12 -32.08 3.65 32.28
CA ILE A 12 -30.83 3.10 31.77
C ILE A 12 -30.07 2.58 33.00
N LYS A 13 -30.00 1.26 33.16
CA LYS A 13 -29.06 0.64 34.09
C LYS A 13 -27.66 0.98 33.59
N CYS A 14 -27.02 2.00 34.16
CA CYS A 14 -25.58 2.15 34.08
C CYS A 14 -24.97 0.93 34.78
N ASN A 15 -24.43 -0.01 34.00
CA ASN A 15 -23.67 -1.11 34.57
C ASN A 15 -22.42 -0.49 35.22
N ALA A 16 -22.26 -0.67 36.53
CA ALA A 16 -21.10 -0.15 37.24
C ALA A 16 -19.87 -0.90 36.77
N THR A 17 -19.01 -0.25 35.98
CA THR A 17 -17.67 -0.72 35.66
C THR A 17 -16.90 -0.80 36.98
N THR A 18 -16.36 -1.98 37.32
CA THR A 18 -15.65 -2.14 38.59
C THR A 18 -14.29 -1.43 38.52
N VAL A 19 -13.73 -1.05 39.66
CA VAL A 19 -12.40 -0.40 39.73
C VAL A 19 -11.33 -1.32 39.09
N ASP A 20 -11.52 -2.62 39.17
CA ASP A 20 -10.66 -3.65 38.57
C ASP A 20 -10.73 -3.64 37.04
N ASP A 21 -11.91 -3.39 36.45
CA ASP A 21 -12.10 -3.27 35.00
C ASP A 21 -11.43 -2.01 34.42
N LEU A 22 -11.43 -0.90 35.18
CA LEU A 22 -10.70 0.32 34.81
C LEU A 22 -9.18 0.11 34.83
N GLY A 23 -8.67 -0.60 35.85
CA GLY A 23 -7.25 -0.94 35.95
C GLY A 23 -6.79 -1.89 34.84
N ALA A 24 -7.60 -2.88 34.48
CA ALA A 24 -7.31 -3.80 33.37
C ALA A 24 -7.25 -3.08 32.01
N LEU A 25 -8.16 -2.11 31.78
CA LEU A 25 -8.17 -1.29 30.58
C LEU A 25 -6.92 -0.40 30.49
N GLU A 26 -6.50 0.23 31.60
CA GLU A 26 -5.32 1.08 31.65
C GLU A 26 -4.02 0.30 31.38
N VAL A 27 -3.90 -0.91 31.95
CA VAL A 27 -2.77 -1.82 31.70
C VAL A 27 -2.73 -2.27 30.23
N SER A 28 -3.89 -2.54 29.62
CA SER A 28 -4.00 -2.90 28.20
C SER A 28 -3.51 -1.76 27.29
N VAL A 29 -3.95 -0.53 27.53
CA VAL A 29 -3.53 0.66 26.76
C VAL A 29 -2.02 0.90 26.91
N SER A 30 -1.49 0.81 28.13
CA SER A 30 -0.05 0.96 28.40
C SER A 30 0.81 -0.07 27.63
N ASN A 31 0.33 -1.31 27.55
CA ASN A 31 1.02 -2.37 26.82
C ASN A 31 1.02 -2.12 25.30
N GLU A 32 -0.08 -1.62 24.74
CA GLU A 32 -0.13 -1.27 23.31
C GLU A 32 0.80 -0.09 23.00
N ILE A 33 0.85 0.94 23.86
CA ILE A 33 1.81 2.05 23.72
C ILE A 33 3.25 1.52 23.71
N LYS A 34 3.62 0.66 24.67
CA LYS A 34 4.97 0.07 24.72
C LYS A 34 5.30 -0.76 23.48
N LYS A 35 4.31 -1.43 22.91
CA LYS A 35 4.46 -2.19 21.66
C LYS A 35 4.69 -1.25 20.48
N LEU A 36 3.87 -0.21 20.32
CA LEU A 36 4.04 0.79 19.26
C LEU A 36 5.39 1.51 19.37
N VAL A 37 5.82 1.88 20.58
CA VAL A 37 7.15 2.49 20.81
C VAL A 37 8.27 1.55 20.36
N ARG A 38 8.16 0.23 20.64
CA ARG A 38 9.14 -0.75 20.16
C ARG A 38 9.15 -0.85 18.64
N ILE A 39 7.98 -0.85 18.00
CA ILE A 39 7.86 -0.88 16.53
C ILE A 39 8.52 0.35 15.92
N ILE A 40 8.19 1.55 16.40
CA ILE A 40 8.77 2.80 15.89
C ILE A 40 10.29 2.82 16.07
N LYS A 41 10.79 2.43 17.24
CA LYS A 41 12.25 2.32 17.47
C LYS A 41 12.91 1.32 16.51
N SER A 42 12.26 0.19 16.24
CA SER A 42 12.75 -0.78 15.27
C SER A 42 12.78 -0.20 13.85
N MET A 43 11.71 0.46 13.42
CA MET A 43 11.61 1.10 12.09
C MET A 43 12.68 2.18 11.92
N LEU A 44 12.87 3.04 12.92
CA LEU A 44 13.91 4.08 12.90
C LEU A 44 15.32 3.47 12.94
N GLY A 45 15.51 2.38 13.67
CA GLY A 45 16.79 1.67 13.74
C GLY A 45 17.15 0.90 12.47
N SER A 46 16.16 0.52 11.65
CA SER A 46 16.36 -0.16 10.37
C SER A 46 16.43 0.79 9.17
N MET A 47 16.43 2.10 9.39
CA MET A 47 16.54 3.08 8.29
C MET A 47 17.90 2.96 7.58
N GLY A 48 17.87 2.56 6.31
CA GLY A 48 19.00 2.62 5.37
C GLY A 48 18.80 3.74 4.36
N ASP A 49 18.92 3.41 3.07
CA ASP A 49 18.79 4.36 1.94
C ASP A 49 17.36 4.89 1.71
N GLY A 50 16.42 4.48 2.55
CA GLY A 50 14.99 4.78 2.45
C GLY A 50 14.18 3.58 1.96
N GLU A 51 12.94 3.47 2.43
CA GLU A 51 11.96 2.52 1.92
C GLU A 51 10.94 3.29 1.09
N LEU A 52 11.02 3.14 -0.23
CA LEU A 52 10.08 3.73 -1.18
C LEU A 52 9.38 2.63 -1.98
N GLY A 53 8.13 2.88 -2.34
CA GLY A 53 7.43 2.03 -3.31
C GLY A 53 8.11 2.10 -4.67
N ILE A 54 8.00 1.02 -5.44
CA ILE A 54 8.54 0.99 -6.82
C ILE A 54 7.67 1.87 -7.71
N SER A 55 8.30 2.82 -8.42
CA SER A 55 7.65 3.65 -9.43
C SER A 55 7.62 2.93 -10.77
N ALA A 56 6.42 2.64 -11.27
CA ALA A 56 6.24 1.97 -12.55
C ALA A 56 6.76 2.83 -13.72
N TYR A 57 6.53 4.14 -13.68
CA TYR A 57 7.06 5.10 -14.64
C TYR A 57 8.58 5.06 -14.75
N ASP A 58 9.29 5.21 -13.61
CA ASP A 58 10.75 5.23 -13.62
C ASP A 58 11.33 3.88 -14.05
N THR A 59 10.71 2.78 -13.61
CA THR A 59 11.09 1.42 -14.00
C THR A 59 10.93 1.20 -15.51
N ALA A 60 9.86 1.74 -16.12
CA ALA A 60 9.65 1.69 -17.56
C ALA A 60 10.72 2.46 -18.35
N TRP A 61 11.15 3.62 -17.86
CA TRP A 61 12.26 4.35 -18.47
C TRP A 61 13.58 3.58 -18.42
N VAL A 62 13.89 2.96 -17.28
CA VAL A 62 15.09 2.12 -17.14
C VAL A 62 15.01 0.89 -18.04
N ALA A 63 13.83 0.29 -18.19
CA ALA A 63 13.62 -0.86 -19.08
C ALA A 63 13.90 -0.57 -20.56
N LEU A 64 13.80 0.69 -21.00
CA LEU A 64 14.08 1.10 -22.38
C LEU A 64 15.57 1.22 -22.71
N ILE A 65 16.46 1.18 -21.72
CA ILE A 65 17.90 1.31 -21.93
C ILE A 65 18.41 0.08 -22.69
N LYS A 66 19.03 0.31 -23.85
CA LYS A 66 19.60 -0.76 -24.67
C LYS A 66 20.92 -1.26 -24.10
N ASN A 67 21.20 -2.54 -24.33
CA ASN A 67 22.47 -3.16 -23.97
C ASN A 67 23.64 -2.47 -24.70
N ILE A 68 24.64 -2.02 -23.94
CA ILE A 68 25.84 -1.34 -24.46
C ILE A 68 27.06 -2.25 -24.57
N ASP A 69 27.02 -3.43 -23.96
CA ASP A 69 28.17 -4.35 -23.84
C ASP A 69 28.34 -5.25 -25.09
N GLY A 70 27.45 -5.10 -26.09
CA GLY A 70 27.59 -5.68 -27.43
C GLY A 70 27.27 -7.17 -27.56
N SER A 71 26.86 -7.84 -26.48
CA SER A 71 26.44 -9.25 -26.51
C SER A 71 25.14 -9.48 -27.28
N ASP A 72 24.17 -8.57 -27.12
CA ASP A 72 22.95 -8.49 -27.92
C ASP A 72 22.42 -7.05 -27.89
N ILE A 73 22.59 -6.31 -29.00
CA ILE A 73 22.13 -4.92 -29.12
C ILE A 73 20.60 -4.78 -29.12
N ASN A 74 19.88 -5.89 -29.32
CA ASN A 74 18.42 -5.95 -29.33
C ASN A 74 17.86 -6.44 -27.98
N ALA A 75 18.69 -6.51 -26.94
CA ALA A 75 18.25 -6.79 -25.57
C ALA A 75 18.28 -5.53 -24.69
N PRO A 76 17.42 -5.45 -23.66
CA PRO A 76 17.50 -4.40 -22.65
C PRO A 76 18.76 -4.59 -21.78
N GLN A 77 19.39 -3.49 -21.37
CA GLN A 77 20.48 -3.49 -20.39
C GLN A 77 20.02 -4.04 -19.03
N PHE A 78 18.76 -3.77 -18.68
CA PHE A 78 18.16 -4.15 -17.40
C PHE A 78 16.90 -5.02 -17.60
N PRO A 79 17.06 -6.30 -17.95
CA PRO A 79 15.92 -7.20 -18.22
C PRO A 79 15.00 -7.40 -17.01
N SER A 80 15.52 -7.22 -15.79
CA SER A 80 14.72 -7.28 -14.55
C SER A 80 13.64 -6.20 -14.48
N CYS A 81 13.90 -5.00 -15.02
CA CYS A 81 12.90 -3.93 -15.09
C CYS A 81 11.74 -4.32 -16.02
N LEU A 82 12.06 -4.89 -17.18
CA LEU A 82 11.05 -5.35 -18.13
C LEU A 82 10.21 -6.50 -17.55
N LYS A 83 10.86 -7.45 -16.87
CA LYS A 83 10.18 -8.52 -16.14
C LYS A 83 9.26 -7.97 -15.05
N TRP A 84 9.72 -7.01 -14.26
CA TRP A 84 8.90 -6.39 -13.22
C TRP A 84 7.65 -5.76 -13.83
N ILE A 85 7.77 -5.06 -14.96
CA ILE A 85 6.61 -4.47 -15.65
C ILE A 85 5.61 -5.56 -16.05
N ALA A 86 6.06 -6.65 -16.66
CA ALA A 86 5.18 -7.76 -17.06
C ALA A 86 4.45 -8.40 -15.87
N ASP A 87 5.15 -8.57 -14.74
CA ASP A 87 4.62 -9.26 -13.56
C ASP A 87 3.69 -8.37 -12.70
N ASN A 88 3.69 -7.04 -12.88
CA ASN A 88 3.00 -6.08 -11.99
C ASN A 88 1.88 -5.28 -12.69
N GLN A 89 1.32 -5.80 -13.79
CA GLN A 89 0.09 -5.25 -14.35
C GLN A 89 -1.09 -5.48 -13.39
N LEU A 90 -1.87 -4.44 -13.11
CA LEU A 90 -3.09 -4.59 -12.31
C LEU A 90 -4.18 -5.36 -13.07
N PRO A 91 -5.17 -5.95 -12.38
CA PRO A 91 -6.23 -6.74 -13.03
C PRO A 91 -7.04 -6.00 -14.10
N HIS A 92 -7.11 -4.66 -14.04
CA HIS A 92 -7.76 -3.82 -15.03
C HIS A 92 -6.81 -3.28 -16.12
N GLY A 93 -5.61 -3.85 -16.22
CA GLY A 93 -4.68 -3.63 -17.33
C GLY A 93 -3.71 -2.45 -17.19
N SER A 94 -3.71 -1.75 -16.06
CA SER A 94 -2.89 -0.55 -15.84
C SER A 94 -1.69 -0.79 -14.91
N TRP A 95 -0.82 0.20 -14.78
CA TRP A 95 0.28 0.22 -13.79
C TRP A 95 0.17 1.41 -12.82
N GLY A 96 0.71 1.26 -11.60
CA GLY A 96 0.62 2.24 -10.50
C GLY A 96 0.02 1.64 -9.21
N ASP A 97 -0.13 2.44 -8.15
CA ASP A 97 -0.53 2.00 -6.80
C ASP A 97 -1.91 1.32 -6.77
N ASP A 98 -2.02 0.13 -6.18
CA ASP A 98 -3.27 -0.66 -6.16
C ASP A 98 -4.32 -0.14 -5.16
N LYS A 99 -3.90 0.64 -4.16
CA LYS A 99 -4.75 1.19 -3.10
C LYS A 99 -5.18 2.62 -3.38
N VAL A 100 -4.37 3.39 -4.10
CA VAL A 100 -4.61 4.81 -4.37
C VAL A 100 -4.74 5.05 -5.86
N PHE A 101 -5.94 5.45 -6.29
CA PHE A 101 -6.19 5.80 -7.68
C PHE A 101 -6.09 7.32 -7.89
N LEU A 102 -5.07 7.75 -8.63
CA LEU A 102 -4.96 9.09 -9.19
C LEU A 102 -4.90 9.00 -10.71
N ALA A 103 -5.85 9.63 -11.41
CA ALA A 103 -5.98 9.48 -12.86
C ALA A 103 -4.69 9.87 -13.62
N HIS A 104 -4.03 10.96 -13.24
CA HIS A 104 -2.77 11.40 -13.85
C HIS A 104 -1.66 10.35 -13.67
N ASP A 105 -1.51 9.82 -12.46
CA ASP A 105 -0.48 8.84 -12.12
C ASP A 105 -0.72 7.53 -12.88
N ARG A 106 -1.98 7.10 -12.87
CA ARG A 106 -2.42 5.90 -13.57
C ARG A 106 -2.12 5.97 -15.07
N LEU A 107 -2.43 7.10 -15.69
CA LEU A 107 -2.21 7.31 -17.12
C LEU A 107 -0.72 7.30 -17.47
N ILE A 108 0.11 8.04 -16.73
CA ILE A 108 1.53 8.16 -17.03
C ILE A 108 2.29 6.84 -16.80
N ASN A 109 1.98 6.14 -15.70
CA ASN A 109 2.54 4.82 -15.40
C ASN A 109 2.17 3.80 -16.47
N THR A 110 0.88 3.74 -16.83
CA THR A 110 0.38 2.76 -17.80
C THR A 110 0.97 3.00 -19.20
N LEU A 111 1.00 4.25 -19.65
CA LEU A 111 1.57 4.59 -20.96
C LEU A 111 3.05 4.21 -21.03
N ALA A 112 3.83 4.56 -20.00
CA ALA A 112 5.26 4.24 -19.96
C ALA A 112 5.50 2.72 -20.00
N CYS A 113 4.76 1.94 -19.20
CA CYS A 113 4.88 0.48 -19.19
C CYS A 113 4.50 -0.17 -20.55
N ILE A 114 3.43 0.30 -21.19
CA ILE A 114 3.05 -0.20 -22.53
C ILE A 114 4.15 0.10 -23.55
N VAL A 115 4.70 1.33 -23.54
CA VAL A 115 5.80 1.71 -24.44
C VAL A 115 7.02 0.84 -24.20
N ALA A 116 7.38 0.56 -22.94
CA ALA A 116 8.49 -0.32 -22.60
C ALA A 116 8.27 -1.75 -23.13
N LEU A 117 7.12 -2.36 -22.85
CA LEU A 117 6.80 -3.71 -23.32
C LEU A 117 6.80 -3.80 -24.86
N LYS A 118 6.23 -2.80 -25.53
CA LYS A 118 6.18 -2.76 -26.99
C LYS A 118 7.53 -2.52 -27.65
N SER A 119 8.44 -1.82 -26.99
CA SER A 119 9.78 -1.55 -27.53
C SER A 119 10.64 -2.82 -27.65
N TRP A 120 10.32 -3.84 -26.86
CA TRP A 120 11.07 -5.11 -26.79
C TRP A 120 10.29 -6.31 -27.31
N ASP A 121 9.11 -6.08 -27.90
CA ASP A 121 8.15 -7.12 -28.28
C ASP A 121 7.84 -8.12 -27.15
N ALA A 122 7.93 -7.64 -25.91
CA ALA A 122 7.94 -8.50 -24.73
C ALA A 122 6.54 -8.93 -24.27
N HIS A 123 5.48 -8.65 -25.05
CA HIS A 123 4.19 -9.35 -24.97
C HIS A 123 3.17 -8.87 -26.03
N LEU A 124 2.48 -9.81 -26.69
CA LEU A 124 1.01 -9.95 -26.76
C LEU A 124 0.68 -11.39 -27.24
N ASP A 125 0.69 -12.36 -26.33
CA ASP A 125 -0.13 -13.58 -26.42
C ASP A 125 -1.16 -13.52 -25.29
#